data_AF-A0A2P2KKS7-F1
#
_entry.id   AF-A0A2P2KKS7-F1
#
_cell.length_a   1.000
_cell.length_b   1.000
_cell.length_c   1.000
_cell.angle_alpha   90.00
_cell.angle_beta   90.00
_cell.angle_gamma   90.00
#
_symmetry.space_group_name_H-M   'P 1'
#
loop_
_entity.id
_entity.type
_entity.pdbx_description
1 polymer ?
#
loop_
_entity_poly.entity_id
_entity_poly.type
_entity_poly.pdbx_seq_one_letter_code
_entity_poly.pdbx_strand_id
1 'polypeptide(L)'
;MDRLFCSMLCSDPKLDSHRFKDILEEAISAGELKATKAYLKWVKQVSKTKPPTSPLRRKKKSNKQSEDLLAIISQRQSERKDRFESMFSSLVSKYGGSNAAPEPTEEQFEAAQKKLESRKASKSSKQK
;
A
#
# COMPACT_ATOMS: atom_id res chain seq x y z
N MET A 1 6.40 17.57 20.20
CA MET A 1 6.70 17.13 18.82
C MET A 1 5.65 16.18 18.30
N ASP A 2 5.00 15.36 19.14
CA ASP A 2 3.99 14.38 18.70
C ASP A 2 2.83 14.96 17.87
N ARG A 3 2.30 16.13 18.24
CA ARG A 3 1.25 16.80 17.45
C ARG A 3 1.71 17.14 16.03
N LEU A 4 2.95 17.60 15.84
CA LEU A 4 3.52 17.92 14.52
C LEU A 4 3.66 16.67 13.65
N PHE A 5 4.11 15.57 14.25
CA PHE A 5 4.21 14.28 13.58
C PHE A 5 2.83 13.80 13.09
N CYS A 6 1.82 13.86 13.96
CA CYS A 6 0.47 13.41 13.60
C CYS A 6 -0.27 14.34 12.63
N SER A 7 -0.11 15.67 12.75
CA SER A 7 -0.95 16.62 11.99
C SER A 7 -0.29 17.23 10.76
N MET A 8 1.04 17.43 10.76
CA MET A 8 1.74 18.06 9.63
C MET A 8 2.55 17.04 8.83
N LEU A 9 3.28 16.16 9.49
CA LEU A 9 4.14 15.18 8.82
C LEU A 9 3.41 13.88 8.50
N CYS A 10 2.20 13.68 9.04
CA CYS A 10 1.39 12.47 8.89
C CYS A 10 2.19 11.18 9.12
N SER A 11 3.09 11.18 10.10
CA SER A 11 4.03 10.09 10.39
C SER A 11 3.99 9.67 11.86
N ASP A 12 4.42 8.44 12.12
CA ASP A 12 4.46 7.91 13.47
C ASP A 12 5.67 8.46 14.24
N PRO A 13 5.48 9.17 15.37
CA PRO A 13 6.58 9.71 16.15
C PRO A 13 7.56 8.65 16.62
N LYS A 14 7.12 7.41 16.82
CA LYS A 14 7.99 6.31 17.29
C LYS A 14 8.83 5.68 16.19
N LEU A 15 8.43 5.86 14.93
CA LEU A 15 9.05 5.21 13.78
C LEU A 15 10.03 6.17 13.09
N ASP A 16 9.60 7.41 12.87
CA ASP A 16 10.37 8.37 12.07
C ASP A 16 11.18 9.38 12.90
N SER A 17 11.05 9.41 14.23
CA SER A 17 11.78 10.41 15.04
C SER A 17 13.30 10.31 14.92
N HIS A 18 13.87 9.11 14.80
CA HIS A 18 15.32 8.96 14.55
C HIS A 18 15.72 9.48 13.17
N ARG A 19 14.94 9.18 12.12
CA ARG A 19 15.21 9.71 10.76
C ARG A 19 15.21 11.24 10.73
N PHE A 20 14.18 11.86 11.31
CA PHE A 20 14.11 13.31 11.35
C PHE A 20 15.17 13.92 12.25
N LYS A 21 15.60 13.19 13.29
CA LYS A 21 16.71 13.64 14.13
C LYS A 21 17.98 13.75 13.29
N ASP A 22 18.34 12.72 12.53
CA ASP A 22 19.58 12.68 11.73
C ASP A 22 19.59 13.79 10.66
N ILE A 23 18.47 13.98 9.94
CA ILE A 23 18.32 15.04 8.93
C ILE A 23 18.49 16.43 9.55
N LEU A 24 17.90 16.66 10.73
CA LEU A 24 18.01 17.95 11.42
C LEU A 24 19.42 18.15 11.99
N GLU A 25 20.07 17.09 12.49
CA GLU A 25 21.46 17.14 12.95
C GLU A 25 22.43 17.46 11.81
N GLU A 26 22.22 16.86 10.63
CA GLU A 26 22.98 17.16 9.40
C GLU A 26 22.82 18.63 9.00
N ALA A 27 21.59 19.15 8.91
CA ALA A 27 21.34 20.54 8.56
C ALA A 27 21.89 21.54 9.59
N ILE A 28 21.86 21.19 10.88
CA ILE A 28 22.48 22.00 11.94
C ILE A 28 24.02 21.96 11.81
N SER A 29 24.60 20.81 11.50
CA SER A 29 26.04 20.66 11.32
C SER A 29 26.55 21.40 10.08
N ALA A 30 25.73 21.45 9.01
CA ALA A 30 25.97 22.24 7.81
C ALA A 30 25.82 23.75 8.05
N GLY A 31 25.30 24.16 9.22
CA GLY A 31 25.10 25.56 9.59
C GLY A 31 23.87 26.20 8.94
N GLU A 32 23.03 25.43 8.25
CA GLU A 32 21.81 25.92 7.61
C GLU A 32 20.72 26.25 8.64
N LEU A 33 20.68 25.51 9.75
CA LEU A 33 19.69 25.67 10.81
C LEU A 33 20.32 25.87 12.19
N LYS A 34 19.73 26.76 12.99
CA LYS A 34 20.15 26.98 14.39
C LYS A 34 19.46 25.99 15.32
N ALA A 35 20.22 25.38 16.22
CA ALA A 35 19.68 24.51 17.25
C ALA A 35 18.78 25.29 18.22
N THR A 36 17.51 24.87 18.34
CA THR A 36 16.55 25.47 19.27
C THR A 36 16.44 24.67 20.57
N LYS A 37 16.08 25.34 21.67
CA LYS A 37 15.89 24.69 22.98
C LYS A 37 14.85 23.55 22.95
N ALA A 38 13.81 23.69 22.13
CA ALA A 38 12.78 22.67 21.95
C ALA A 38 13.34 21.43 21.24
N TYR A 39 14.15 21.63 20.20
CA TYR A 39 14.83 20.56 19.49
C TYR A 39 15.79 19.79 20.41
N LEU A 40 16.64 20.48 21.18
CA LEU A 40 17.57 19.83 22.12
C LEU A 40 16.85 18.97 23.18
N LYS A 41 15.69 19.41 23.67
CA LYS A 41 14.86 18.60 24.59
C LYS A 41 14.32 17.35 23.89
N TRP A 42 13.85 17.48 22.66
CA TRP A 42 13.33 16.37 21.88
C TRP A 42 14.42 15.36 21.51
N VAL A 43 15.61 15.82 21.09
CA VAL A 43 16.77 14.93 20.80
C VAL A 43 17.10 14.04 22.00
N LYS A 44 17.14 14.61 23.21
CA LYS A 44 17.36 13.86 24.45
C LYS A 44 16.27 12.83 24.75
N GLN A 45 15.05 13.03 24.25
CA GLN A 45 13.97 12.05 24.37
C GLN A 45 14.11 10.94 23.32
N VAL A 46 14.40 11.31 22.07
CA VAL A 46 14.58 10.37 20.96
C VAL A 46 15.78 9.44 21.20
N SER A 47 16.87 9.95 21.77
CA SER A 47 18.06 9.13 22.09
C SER A 47 17.81 8.08 23.17
N LYS A 48 16.79 8.25 24.02
CA LYS A 48 16.41 7.24 25.03
C LYS A 48 15.61 6.09 24.42
N THR A 49 14.87 6.35 23.34
CA THR A 49 14.14 5.32 22.61
C THR A 49 15.07 4.56 21.68
N LYS A 50 15.04 3.21 21.75
CA LYS A 50 15.81 2.37 20.84
C LYS A 50 15.44 2.69 19.37
N PRO A 51 16.42 2.84 18.46
CA PRO A 51 16.15 3.00 17.04
C PRO A 51 15.30 1.82 16.55
N PRO A 52 14.22 2.07 15.79
CA PRO A 52 13.47 0.99 15.17
C PRO A 52 14.41 0.20 14.25
N THR A 53 14.70 -1.04 14.61
CA THR A 53 15.66 -1.92 13.90
C THR A 53 15.24 -2.24 12.45
N SER A 54 14.05 -1.79 12.02
CA SER A 54 13.68 -1.72 10.60
C SER A 54 12.47 -0.81 10.42
N PRO A 55 12.59 0.32 9.68
CA PRO A 55 11.46 1.22 9.41
C PRO A 55 10.36 0.56 8.58
N LEU A 56 10.68 -0.51 7.84
CA LEU A 56 9.72 -1.32 7.06
C LEU A 56 9.15 -2.51 7.82
N ARG A 57 9.64 -2.81 9.03
CA ARG A 57 9.07 -3.92 9.82
C ARG A 57 7.77 -3.41 10.40
N ARG A 58 6.68 -3.65 9.66
CA ARG A 58 5.31 -3.64 10.22
C ARG A 58 5.40 -4.37 11.55
N LYS A 59 5.00 -3.71 12.64
CA LYS A 59 4.85 -4.37 13.94
C LYS A 59 4.15 -5.69 13.68
N LYS A 60 4.78 -6.79 14.11
CA LYS A 60 4.16 -8.12 14.09
C LYS A 60 2.77 -7.90 14.71
N LYS A 61 1.70 -8.06 13.93
CA LYS A 61 0.34 -7.87 14.44
C LYS A 61 0.29 -8.69 15.72
N SER A 62 0.00 -8.05 16.85
CA SER A 62 -0.27 -8.82 18.07
C SER A 62 -1.39 -9.78 17.69
N ASN A 63 -1.19 -11.08 17.89
CA ASN A 63 -2.20 -12.13 17.62
C ASN A 63 -3.48 -11.95 18.45
N LYS A 64 -3.62 -10.83 19.15
CA LYS A 64 -4.83 -10.34 19.79
C LYS A 64 -5.75 -9.67 18.75
N GLN A 65 -6.03 -10.38 17.66
CA GLN A 65 -7.26 -10.18 16.91
C GLN A 65 -8.17 -11.27 17.43
N SER A 66 -9.33 -10.90 17.98
CA SER A 66 -10.36 -11.85 18.39
C SER A 66 -10.50 -12.93 17.33
N GLU A 67 -10.49 -14.21 17.74
CA GLU A 67 -10.82 -15.38 16.89
C GLU A 67 -11.99 -15.06 15.94
N ASP A 68 -12.94 -14.27 16.45
CA ASP A 68 -14.09 -13.69 15.76
C ASP A 68 -13.78 -12.95 14.44
N LEU A 69 -12.76 -12.07 14.38
CA LEU A 69 -12.43 -11.37 13.13
C LEU A 69 -11.85 -12.31 12.06
N LEU A 70 -11.04 -13.29 12.49
CA LEU A 70 -10.49 -14.30 11.58
C LEU A 70 -11.59 -15.22 11.05
N ALA A 71 -12.55 -15.58 11.91
CA ALA A 71 -13.73 -16.34 11.54
C ALA A 71 -14.58 -15.58 10.51
N ILE A 72 -14.89 -14.30 10.75
CA ILE A 72 -15.66 -13.45 9.82
C ILE A 72 -14.97 -13.31 8.46
N ILE A 73 -13.64 -13.12 8.43
CA ILE A 73 -12.89 -13.04 7.17
C ILE A 73 -12.91 -14.38 6.43
N SER A 74 -12.72 -15.49 7.14
CA SER A 74 -12.72 -16.83 6.56
C SER A 74 -14.09 -17.19 5.98
N GLN A 75 -15.17 -16.89 6.71
CA GLN A 75 -16.55 -17.05 6.24
C GLN A 75 -16.80 -16.24 4.96
N ARG A 76 -16.43 -14.95 4.93
CA ARG A 76 -16.58 -14.13 3.72
C ARG A 76 -15.75 -14.63 2.55
N GLN A 77 -14.62 -15.28 2.81
CA GLN A 77 -13.77 -15.86 1.77
C GLN A 77 -14.40 -17.13 1.20
N SER A 78 -14.94 -18.03 2.04
CA SER A 78 -15.63 -19.24 1.57
C SER A 78 -16.90 -18.90 0.79
N GLU A 79 -17.73 -17.98 1.29
CA GLU A 79 -18.94 -17.53 0.58
C GLU A 79 -18.65 -16.95 -0.82
N ARG A 80 -17.50 -16.28 -0.98
CA ARG A 80 -17.06 -15.74 -2.27
C ARG A 80 -16.40 -16.80 -3.15
N LYS A 81 -15.78 -17.82 -2.56
CA LYS A 81 -15.04 -18.86 -3.28
C LYS A 81 -15.97 -19.62 -4.22
N ASP A 82 -17.13 -20.06 -3.76
CA ASP A 82 -18.05 -20.84 -4.60
C ASP A 82 -18.58 -20.03 -5.79
N ARG A 83 -18.90 -18.75 -5.56
CA ARG A 83 -19.32 -17.83 -6.62
C ARG A 83 -18.18 -17.57 -7.61
N PHE A 84 -16.95 -17.43 -7.11
CA PHE A 84 -15.77 -17.18 -7.93
C PHE A 84 -15.40 -18.41 -8.76
N GLU A 85 -15.38 -19.60 -8.16
CA GLU A 85 -15.10 -20.88 -8.82
C GLU A 85 -16.13 -21.18 -9.91
N SER A 86 -17.42 -20.87 -9.69
CA SER A 86 -18.45 -21.02 -10.71
C SER A 86 -18.20 -20.09 -11.91
N MET A 87 -17.89 -18.81 -11.67
CA MET A 87 -17.52 -17.87 -12.75
C MET A 87 -16.25 -18.32 -13.47
N PHE A 88 -15.23 -18.74 -12.73
CA PHE A 88 -13.95 -19.20 -13.28
C PHE A 88 -14.13 -20.46 -14.11
N SER A 89 -14.90 -21.44 -13.62
CA SER A 89 -15.26 -22.65 -14.37
C SER A 89 -16.01 -22.32 -15.65
N SER A 90 -16.91 -21.34 -15.64
CA SER A 90 -17.59 -20.89 -16.87
C SER A 90 -16.63 -20.26 -17.88
N LEU A 91 -15.60 -19.54 -17.40
CA LEU A 91 -14.59 -18.92 -18.24
C LEU A 91 -13.67 -19.99 -18.84
N VAL A 92 -13.17 -20.92 -18.01
CA VAL A 92 -12.34 -22.05 -18.44
C VAL A 92 -13.12 -22.95 -19.40
N SER A 93 -14.41 -23.19 -19.16
CA SER A 93 -15.23 -23.97 -20.10
C SER A 93 -15.42 -23.28 -21.45
N LYS A 94 -15.48 -21.94 -21.48
CA LYS A 94 -15.63 -21.18 -22.72
C LYS A 94 -14.33 -21.00 -23.50
N TYR A 95 -13.20 -20.88 -22.81
CA TYR A 95 -11.94 -20.45 -23.41
C TYR A 95 -10.75 -21.40 -23.17
N GLY A 96 -10.86 -22.34 -22.23
CA GLY A 96 -9.77 -23.21 -21.78
C GLY A 96 -9.87 -24.69 -22.21
N GLY A 97 -10.83 -25.04 -23.07
CA GLY A 97 -10.97 -26.38 -23.65
C GLY A 97 -10.35 -26.50 -25.04
N SER A 98 -10.05 -27.73 -25.48
CA SER A 98 -9.48 -28.08 -26.79
C SER A 98 -10.30 -27.68 -28.03
N ASN A 99 -11.48 -27.07 -27.84
CA ASN A 99 -12.27 -26.40 -28.87
C ASN A 99 -11.99 -24.88 -28.94
N ALA A 100 -10.87 -24.44 -28.36
CA ALA A 100 -10.41 -23.06 -28.46
C ALA A 100 -10.31 -22.69 -29.94
N ALA A 101 -11.00 -21.61 -30.33
CA ALA A 101 -10.72 -20.94 -31.59
C ALA A 101 -9.19 -20.73 -31.69
N PRO A 102 -8.61 -20.87 -32.90
CA PRO A 102 -7.18 -20.63 -33.09
C PRO A 102 -6.79 -19.30 -32.44
N GLU A 103 -5.59 -19.25 -31.86
CA GLU A 103 -5.08 -18.03 -31.25
C GLU A 103 -5.35 -16.85 -32.19
N PRO A 104 -5.91 -15.73 -31.68
CA PRO A 104 -6.20 -14.59 -32.51
C PRO A 104 -4.95 -14.19 -33.29
N THR A 105 -5.07 -14.07 -34.61
CA THR A 105 -3.98 -13.54 -35.43
C THR A 105 -3.58 -12.16 -34.90
N GLU A 106 -2.29 -11.82 -34.96
CA GLU A 106 -1.74 -10.57 -34.44
C GLU A 106 -2.58 -9.33 -34.81
N GLU A 107 -3.05 -9.26 -36.06
CA GLU A 107 -3.91 -8.17 -36.54
C GLU A 107 -5.26 -8.08 -35.80
N GLN A 108 -5.88 -9.21 -35.48
CA GLN A 108 -7.12 -9.24 -34.71
C GLN A 108 -6.89 -8.82 -33.25
N PHE A 109 -5.72 -9.15 -32.70
CA PHE A 109 -5.32 -8.76 -31.35
C PHE A 109 -5.07 -7.25 -31.24
N GLU A 110 -4.32 -6.68 -32.18
CA GLU A 110 -4.10 -5.23 -32.27
C GLU A 110 -5.43 -4.46 -32.41
N ALA A 111 -6.34 -4.96 -33.26
CA ALA A 111 -7.67 -4.37 -33.42
C ALA A 111 -8.50 -4.40 -32.12
N ALA A 112 -8.39 -5.48 -31.34
CA ALA A 112 -9.05 -5.60 -30.03
C ALA A 112 -8.44 -4.63 -29.00
N GLN A 113 -7.11 -4.49 -28.98
CA GLN A 113 -6.42 -3.53 -28.10
C GLN A 113 -6.85 -2.09 -28.41
N LYS A 114 -6.86 -1.70 -29.69
CA LYS A 114 -7.28 -0.36 -30.13
C LYS A 114 -8.74 -0.05 -29.77
N LYS A 115 -9.64 -1.04 -29.88
CA LYS A 115 -11.04 -0.93 -29.41
C LYS A 115 -11.15 -0.73 -27.90
N LEU A 116 -10.29 -1.38 -27.11
CA LEU A 116 -10.26 -1.19 -25.66
C LEU A 116 -9.76 0.21 -25.27
N GLU A 117 -8.70 0.70 -25.92
CA GLU A 117 -8.12 2.01 -25.66
C GLU A 117 -9.08 3.15 -26.02
N SER A 118 -9.73 3.08 -27.18
CA SER A 118 -10.79 4.04 -27.56
C SER A 118 -11.97 4.05 -26.59
N ARG A 119 -12.35 2.88 -26.05
CA ARG A 119 -13.41 2.77 -25.03
C ARG A 119 -12.98 3.31 -23.66
N LYS A 120 -11.69 3.22 -23.30
CA LYS A 120 -11.14 3.84 -22.09
C LYS A 120 -11.09 5.36 -22.23
N ALA A 121 -10.64 5.87 -23.37
CA ALA A 121 -10.60 7.31 -23.66
C ALA A 121 -12.00 7.94 -23.57
N SER A 122 -12.99 7.33 -24.22
CA SER A 122 -14.40 7.81 -24.18
C SER A 122 -15.08 7.70 -22.80
N LYS A 123 -14.66 6.77 -21.94
CA LYS A 123 -15.14 6.73 -20.54
C LYS A 123 -14.50 7.82 -19.69
N SER A 124 -13.21 8.08 -19.88
CA SER A 124 -12.49 9.13 -19.14
C SER A 124 -12.99 10.55 -19.48
N SER A 125 -13.47 10.78 -20.70
CA SER A 125 -14.04 12.07 -21.11
C SER A 125 -15.45 12.31 -20.57
N LYS A 126 -16.19 11.26 -20.20
CA LYS A 126 -17.55 11.33 -19.65
C LYS A 126 -17.62 11.56 -18.13
N GLN A 127 -16.48 11.47 -17.44
CA GLN A 127 -16.37 11.69 -15.99
C GLN A 127 -15.78 13.07 -15.63
N LYS A 128 -15.73 13.99 -16.59
CA LYS A 128 -15.42 15.41 -16.35
C LYS A 128 -16.68 16.25 -16.41
#